data_AF-A0A101FH50-F1
#
_entry.id   AF-A0A101FH50-F1
#
_cell.length_a   1.000
_cell.length_b   1.000
_cell.length_c   1.000
_cell.angle_alpha   90.00
_cell.angle_beta   90.00
_cell.angle_gamma   90.00
#
_symmetry.space_group_name_H-M   'P 1'
#
loop_
_entity.id
_entity.type
_entity.pdbx_description
1 polymer ?
#
loop_
_entity_poly.entity_id
_entity_poly.type
_entity_poly.pdbx_seq_one_letter_code
_entity_poly.pdbx_strand_id
1 'polypeptide(L)'
;MLKVVQGHEIWVLSEVSHAHQGSEARCRVFYGHAGRPDGLADLNCLSAWVMAPSGERLPIKVEPGDDCFHLLRFTPDLDGFWPVTVENDVGPVAITRDGFYRRGTRKDYPNAREVGYYYQYAKTYVQVGHFCVGCGEVSYSPEIVCLGHDLELVAPPPGVYRVGDELVLEVRYKGQPLPGAEVKATWSLGEEEDWALDRKTDDAGRVKFTLAHPGHWLFYTRYAEETLGKESEYDKRVYSATLSFCWVR
;
A
#
# COMPACT_ATOMS: atom_id res chain seq x y z
N MET A 1 -7.01 -21.39 -0.08
CA MET A 1 -7.43 -20.68 -1.31
C MET A 1 -6.54 -19.45 -1.45
N LEU A 2 -5.96 -19.14 -2.62
CA LEU A 2 -5.10 -17.96 -2.76
C LEU A 2 -5.96 -16.71 -2.85
N LYS A 3 -5.98 -15.95 -1.76
CA LYS A 3 -6.94 -14.88 -1.56
C LYS A 3 -6.59 -13.59 -2.31
N VAL A 4 -5.34 -13.44 -2.78
CA VAL A 4 -4.88 -12.31 -3.60
C VAL A 4 -5.71 -12.10 -4.86
N VAL A 5 -6.15 -13.19 -5.50
CA VAL A 5 -6.96 -13.13 -6.73
C VAL A 5 -8.35 -12.56 -6.42
N GLN A 6 -8.87 -12.87 -5.22
CA GLN A 6 -10.13 -12.36 -4.68
C GLN A 6 -10.00 -10.94 -4.12
N GLY A 7 -8.88 -10.26 -4.36
CA GLY A 7 -8.66 -8.90 -3.91
C GLY A 7 -8.17 -8.81 -2.46
N HIS A 8 -7.34 -9.76 -2.01
CA HIS A 8 -6.53 -9.49 -0.82
C HIS A 8 -5.35 -8.59 -1.15
N GLU A 9 -5.04 -7.69 -0.23
CA GLU A 9 -3.95 -6.74 -0.29
C GLU A 9 -3.08 -6.77 0.96
N ILE A 10 -1.84 -6.32 0.81
CA ILE A 10 -1.04 -5.89 1.94
C ILE A 10 -1.34 -4.43 2.27
N TRP A 11 -1.30 -4.08 3.54
CA TRP A 11 -1.21 -2.69 3.99
C TRP A 11 -0.28 -2.58 5.18
N VAL A 12 0.30 -1.40 5.36
CA VAL A 12 1.22 -1.11 6.47
C VAL A 12 0.65 0.01 7.33
N LEU A 13 0.77 -0.09 8.65
CA LEU A 13 0.32 0.94 9.60
C LEU A 13 1.40 1.20 10.64
N SER A 14 1.63 2.47 10.99
CA SER A 14 2.44 2.81 12.15
C SER A 14 1.72 2.47 13.46
N GLU A 15 2.44 1.94 14.45
CA GLU A 15 1.89 1.66 15.79
C GLU A 15 1.63 2.94 16.61
N VAL A 16 2.27 4.05 16.23
CA VAL A 16 2.23 5.32 16.97
C VAL A 16 1.74 6.44 16.06
N SER A 17 1.27 7.53 16.67
CA SER A 17 0.90 8.75 15.92
C SER A 17 2.09 9.60 15.54
N HIS A 18 3.16 9.50 16.32
CA HIS A 18 4.47 10.06 16.00
C HIS A 18 5.54 9.25 16.74
N ALA A 19 6.73 9.23 16.17
CA ALA A 19 7.94 8.69 16.78
C ALA A 19 8.91 9.84 17.12
N HIS A 20 10.01 9.48 17.75
CA HIS A 20 11.07 10.42 18.12
C HIS A 20 12.38 10.00 17.47
N GLN A 21 13.18 10.98 17.06
CA GLN A 21 14.54 10.76 16.58
C GLN A 21 15.33 9.92 17.60
N GLY A 22 16.08 8.93 17.11
CA GLY A 22 16.89 8.02 17.90
C GLY A 22 16.10 6.94 18.67
N SER A 23 14.77 6.94 18.59
CA SER A 23 13.91 5.93 19.22
C SER A 23 13.33 4.99 18.17
N GLU A 24 13.22 3.70 18.49
CA GLU A 24 12.66 2.72 17.56
C GLU A 24 11.21 3.07 17.16
N ALA A 25 10.98 3.19 15.87
CA ALA A 25 9.66 3.27 15.26
C ALA A 25 9.23 1.88 14.76
N ARG A 26 7.94 1.57 14.93
CA ARG A 26 7.35 0.27 14.56
C ARG A 26 6.18 0.44 13.63
N CYS A 27 6.09 -0.45 12.65
CA CYS A 27 4.94 -0.57 11.76
C CYS A 27 4.50 -2.03 11.63
N ARG A 28 3.20 -2.25 11.48
CA ARG A 28 2.61 -3.57 11.25
C ARG A 28 2.23 -3.71 9.78
N VAL A 29 2.57 -4.85 9.19
CA VAL A 29 2.22 -5.24 7.82
C VAL A 29 1.14 -6.29 7.91
N PHE A 30 -0.04 -5.97 7.41
CA PHE A 30 -1.18 -6.86 7.39
C PHE A 30 -1.37 -7.42 5.99
N TYR A 31 -2.15 -8.50 5.92
CA TYR A 31 -2.64 -9.08 4.68
C TYR A 31 -4.09 -9.48 4.88
N GLY A 32 -4.95 -9.18 3.90
CA GLY A 32 -6.39 -9.30 4.13
C GLY A 32 -7.19 -8.55 3.09
N HIS A 33 -8.42 -8.19 3.42
CA HIS A 33 -9.33 -7.49 2.52
C HIS A 33 -10.01 -6.31 3.21
N ALA A 34 -10.02 -5.14 2.56
CA ALA A 34 -10.69 -3.93 3.05
C ALA A 34 -10.30 -3.56 4.49
N GLY A 35 -9.02 -3.72 4.84
CA GLY A 35 -8.48 -3.41 6.17
C GLY A 35 -8.74 -4.48 7.24
N ARG A 36 -9.38 -5.60 6.89
CA ARG A 36 -9.60 -6.75 7.78
C ARG A 36 -8.51 -7.80 7.56
N PRO A 37 -7.66 -8.07 8.57
CA PRO A 37 -6.65 -9.11 8.46
C PRO A 37 -7.28 -10.47 8.18
N ASP A 38 -6.72 -11.17 7.21
CA ASP A 38 -7.14 -12.51 6.85
C ASP A 38 -5.92 -13.36 6.41
N GLY A 39 -5.23 -13.86 7.43
CA GLY A 39 -3.97 -14.59 7.31
C GLY A 39 -2.76 -13.65 7.17
N LEU A 40 -1.65 -14.23 6.73
CA LEU A 40 -0.37 -13.55 6.59
C LEU A 40 0.11 -13.64 5.14
N ALA A 41 0.70 -12.56 4.64
CA ALA A 41 1.49 -12.62 3.42
C ALA A 41 2.72 -13.52 3.64
N ASP A 42 3.19 -14.17 2.58
CA ASP A 42 4.37 -15.04 2.65
C ASP A 42 5.62 -14.18 2.90
N LEU A 43 6.27 -14.37 4.04
CA LEU A 43 7.40 -13.54 4.46
C LEU A 43 8.54 -13.55 3.43
N ASN A 44 8.70 -14.65 2.68
CA ASN A 44 9.75 -14.76 1.67
C ASN A 44 9.46 -13.94 0.39
N CYS A 45 8.21 -13.52 0.22
CA CYS A 45 7.77 -12.66 -0.88
C CYS A 45 7.83 -11.18 -0.51
N LEU A 46 8.08 -10.85 0.76
CA LEU A 46 8.05 -9.48 1.25
C LEU A 46 9.44 -8.84 1.23
N SER A 47 9.48 -7.59 0.78
CA SER A 47 10.62 -6.71 0.99
C SER A 47 10.12 -5.35 1.47
N ALA A 48 10.92 -4.64 2.26
CA ALA A 48 10.52 -3.36 2.81
C ALA A 48 11.70 -2.39 2.89
N TRP A 49 11.39 -1.11 2.83
CA TRP A 49 12.36 -0.04 2.98
C TRP A 49 11.67 1.23 3.48
N VAL A 50 12.45 2.13 4.05
CA VAL A 50 12.03 3.47 4.44
C VAL A 50 12.83 4.51 3.67
N MET A 51 12.24 5.69 3.47
CA MET A 51 12.96 6.84 2.96
C MET A 51 13.21 7.83 4.09
N ALA A 52 14.47 8.18 4.31
CA ALA A 52 14.83 9.26 5.21
C ALA A 52 14.34 10.60 4.61
N PRO A 53 14.07 11.62 5.44
CA PRO A 53 13.73 12.97 4.97
C PRO A 53 14.78 13.58 4.04
N SER A 54 16.03 13.09 4.10
CA SER A 54 17.14 13.45 3.19
C SER A 54 17.00 12.88 1.77
N GLY A 55 16.07 11.95 1.53
CA GLY A 55 15.93 11.19 0.28
C GLY A 55 16.66 9.84 0.28
N GLU A 56 17.45 9.53 1.33
CA GLU A 56 18.15 8.25 1.41
C GLU A 56 17.18 7.08 1.63
N ARG A 57 17.31 6.02 0.81
CA ARG A 57 16.54 4.79 0.96
C ARG A 57 17.28 3.80 1.86
N LEU A 58 16.64 3.40 2.94
CA LEU A 58 17.17 2.44 3.91
C LEU A 58 16.34 1.13 3.87
N PRO A 59 16.93 -0.03 3.54
CA PRO A 59 16.22 -1.30 3.60
C PRO A 59 15.89 -1.65 5.05
N ILE A 60 14.70 -2.21 5.26
CA ILE A 60 14.25 -2.70 6.56
C ILE A 60 13.79 -4.15 6.44
N LYS A 61 14.11 -4.94 7.47
CA LYS A 61 13.73 -6.35 7.49
C LYS A 61 12.26 -6.49 7.88
N VAL A 62 11.54 -7.34 7.16
CA VAL A 62 10.21 -7.80 7.56
C VAL A 62 10.38 -9.00 8.49
N GLU A 63 9.83 -8.91 9.69
CA GLU A 63 9.94 -9.96 10.70
C GLU A 63 8.56 -10.50 11.07
N PRO A 64 8.45 -11.77 11.51
CA PRO A 64 7.20 -12.28 12.07
C PRO A 64 6.71 -11.37 13.22
N GLY A 65 5.42 -11.03 13.19
CA GLY A 65 4.73 -10.34 14.28
C GLY A 65 3.91 -11.33 15.08
N ASP A 66 2.60 -11.32 14.84
CA ASP A 66 1.64 -12.29 15.40
C ASP A 66 0.93 -13.06 14.28
N ASP A 67 -0.21 -13.69 14.58
CA ASP A 67 -0.99 -14.47 13.61
C ASP A 67 -1.73 -13.60 12.57
N CYS A 68 -1.71 -12.27 12.72
CA CYS A 68 -2.46 -11.30 11.91
C CYS A 68 -1.55 -10.29 11.20
N PHE A 69 -0.31 -10.08 11.64
CA PHE A 69 0.63 -9.16 11.00
C PHE A 69 2.11 -9.59 11.07
N HIS A 70 2.89 -9.07 10.12
CA HIS A 70 4.35 -8.98 10.22
C HIS A 70 4.78 -7.62 10.75
N LEU A 71 6.01 -7.52 11.25
CA LEU A 71 6.51 -6.36 11.96
C LEU A 71 7.73 -5.76 11.27
N LEU A 72 7.73 -4.44 11.19
CA LEU A 72 8.83 -3.60 10.72
C LEU A 72 9.37 -2.78 11.88
N ARG A 73 10.69 -2.65 11.94
CA ARG A 73 11.40 -1.84 12.93
C ARG A 73 12.48 -1.02 12.25
N PHE A 74 12.58 0.25 12.61
CA PHE A 74 13.68 1.12 12.22
C PHE A 74 13.87 2.22 13.25
N THR A 75 15.06 2.83 13.27
CA THR A 75 15.37 3.95 14.16
C THR A 75 15.63 5.18 13.30
N PRO A 76 14.68 6.13 13.22
CA PRO A 76 14.88 7.37 12.48
C PRO A 76 15.97 8.22 13.15
N ASP A 77 16.83 8.80 12.34
CA ASP A 77 17.94 9.66 12.77
C ASP A 77 17.70 11.15 12.46
N LEU A 78 16.59 11.46 11.80
CA LEU A 78 16.14 12.80 11.45
C LEU A 78 14.66 12.98 11.80
N ASP A 79 14.33 14.19 12.28
CA ASP A 79 12.95 14.66 12.31
C ASP A 79 12.43 14.84 10.87
N GLY A 80 11.17 14.48 10.64
CA GLY A 80 10.55 14.55 9.33
C GLY A 80 9.47 13.48 9.14
N PHE A 81 8.92 13.44 7.93
CA PHE A 81 8.09 12.32 7.50
C PHE A 81 8.97 11.23 6.90
N TRP A 82 8.82 10.03 7.41
CA TRP A 82 9.48 8.82 6.92
C TRP A 82 8.44 7.95 6.21
N PRO A 83 8.40 7.96 4.87
CA PRO A 83 7.64 6.97 4.12
C PRO A 83 8.16 5.58 4.45
N VAL A 84 7.23 4.69 4.77
CA VAL A 84 7.51 3.26 4.97
C VAL A 84 6.76 2.52 3.88
N THR A 85 7.48 1.67 3.14
CA THR A 85 6.88 0.87 2.09
C THR A 85 7.22 -0.60 2.19
N VAL A 86 6.28 -1.42 1.74
CA VAL A 86 6.38 -2.86 1.66
C VAL A 86 5.96 -3.30 0.27
N GLU A 87 6.75 -4.18 -0.32
CA GLU A 87 6.51 -4.82 -1.61
C GLU A 87 6.24 -6.30 -1.35
N ASN A 88 5.26 -6.88 -2.07
CA ASN A 88 4.93 -8.29 -2.02
C ASN A 88 4.97 -8.88 -3.43
N ASP A 89 6.04 -9.63 -3.72
CA ASP A 89 6.18 -10.39 -4.96
C ASP A 89 5.46 -11.73 -4.85
N VAL A 90 4.14 -11.69 -5.01
CA VAL A 90 3.28 -12.88 -4.87
C VAL A 90 3.58 -13.91 -5.97
N GLY A 91 4.03 -13.44 -7.13
CA GLY A 91 4.37 -14.27 -8.27
C GLY A 91 3.16 -14.74 -9.09
N PRO A 92 3.36 -15.76 -9.94
CA PRO A 92 2.32 -16.25 -10.84
C PRO A 92 1.25 -17.06 -10.09
N VAL A 93 -0.01 -16.74 -10.39
CA VAL A 93 -1.19 -17.41 -9.84
C VAL A 93 -2.14 -17.79 -10.98
N ALA A 94 -2.41 -19.08 -11.08
CA ALA A 94 -3.32 -19.67 -12.04
C ALA A 94 -4.76 -19.75 -11.50
N ILE A 95 -5.71 -19.34 -12.32
CA ILE A 95 -7.14 -19.59 -12.14
C ILE A 95 -7.49 -20.84 -12.95
N THR A 96 -7.68 -21.96 -12.27
CA THR A 96 -7.94 -23.25 -12.91
C THR A 96 -9.36 -23.32 -13.50
N ARG A 97 -9.65 -24.30 -14.37
CA ARG A 97 -10.96 -24.40 -15.07
C ARG A 97 -12.15 -24.64 -14.16
N ASP A 98 -11.90 -25.25 -13.01
CA ASP A 98 -12.83 -25.47 -11.90
C ASP A 98 -12.92 -24.25 -10.95
N GLY A 99 -12.20 -23.16 -11.24
CA GLY A 99 -12.31 -21.89 -10.54
C GLY A 99 -11.41 -21.75 -9.30
N PHE A 100 -10.55 -22.73 -9.01
CA PHE A 100 -9.59 -22.61 -7.91
C PHE A 100 -8.39 -21.75 -8.29
N TYR A 101 -7.76 -21.18 -7.26
CA TYR A 101 -6.55 -20.40 -7.39
C TYR A 101 -5.34 -21.21 -6.93
N ARG A 102 -4.32 -21.32 -7.78
CA ARG A 102 -3.10 -22.11 -7.53
C ARG A 102 -1.85 -21.28 -7.83
N ARG A 103 -0.83 -21.36 -6.98
CA ARG A 103 0.48 -20.73 -7.24
C ARG A 103 1.14 -21.52 -8.35
N GLY A 104 1.66 -20.82 -9.35
CA GLY A 104 2.31 -21.44 -10.49
C GLY A 104 2.01 -20.74 -11.79
N THR A 105 2.80 -21.12 -12.78
CA THR A 105 2.84 -20.54 -14.11
C THR A 105 1.87 -21.22 -15.07
N ARG A 106 1.78 -20.67 -16.29
CA ARG A 106 1.12 -21.29 -17.44
C ARG A 106 1.73 -22.65 -17.81
N LYS A 107 3.02 -22.90 -17.57
CA LYS A 107 3.63 -24.23 -17.71
C LYS A 107 3.09 -25.24 -16.70
N ASP A 108 2.94 -24.82 -15.44
CA ASP A 108 2.43 -25.66 -14.36
C ASP A 108 0.94 -25.98 -14.57
N TYR A 109 0.20 -25.00 -15.12
CA TYR A 109 -1.24 -25.09 -15.37
C TYR A 109 -1.60 -24.75 -16.82
N PRO A 110 -1.27 -25.60 -17.81
CA PRO A 110 -1.48 -25.30 -19.23
C PRO A 110 -2.94 -25.08 -19.58
N ASN A 111 -3.84 -25.75 -18.85
CA ASN A 111 -5.28 -25.67 -19.06
C ASN A 111 -5.99 -24.59 -18.23
N ALA A 112 -5.26 -23.80 -17.41
CA ALA A 112 -5.87 -22.73 -16.61
C ALA A 112 -6.65 -21.74 -17.48
N ARG A 113 -7.73 -21.17 -16.93
CA ARG A 113 -8.48 -20.10 -17.62
C ARG A 113 -7.60 -18.88 -17.82
N GLU A 114 -6.82 -18.56 -16.80
CA GLU A 114 -5.94 -17.40 -16.76
C GLU A 114 -4.78 -17.67 -15.81
N VAL A 115 -3.62 -17.05 -16.06
CA VAL A 115 -2.49 -16.97 -15.13
C VAL A 115 -2.04 -15.52 -15.06
N GLY A 116 -2.18 -14.90 -13.89
CA GLY A 116 -1.70 -13.54 -13.65
C GLY A 116 -0.45 -13.56 -12.78
N TYR A 117 0.50 -12.67 -13.04
CA TYR A 117 1.60 -12.39 -12.11
C TYR A 117 1.18 -11.26 -11.17
N TYR A 118 1.16 -11.49 -9.87
CA TYR A 118 0.67 -10.55 -8.88
C TYR A 118 1.81 -9.87 -8.13
N TYR A 119 1.75 -8.55 -8.05
CA TYR A 119 2.71 -7.73 -7.31
C TYR A 119 1.96 -6.67 -6.51
N GLN A 120 2.31 -6.47 -5.24
CA GLN A 120 1.60 -5.54 -4.37
C GLN A 120 2.55 -4.54 -3.72
N TYR A 121 2.07 -3.32 -3.57
CA TYR A 121 2.75 -2.23 -2.88
C TYR A 121 1.87 -1.78 -1.71
N ALA A 122 2.50 -1.47 -0.57
CA ALA A 122 1.84 -0.83 0.56
C ALA A 122 2.69 0.33 1.05
N LYS A 123 2.08 1.49 1.26
CA LYS A 123 2.76 2.70 1.73
C LYS A 123 2.04 3.28 2.95
N THR A 124 2.82 3.76 3.91
CA THR A 124 2.36 4.64 4.99
C THR A 124 3.44 5.68 5.29
N TYR A 125 3.14 6.58 6.21
CA TYR A 125 4.08 7.59 6.68
C TYR A 125 4.19 7.56 8.20
N VAL A 126 5.42 7.59 8.70
CA VAL A 126 5.71 7.78 10.12
C VAL A 126 6.14 9.23 10.32
N GLN A 127 5.41 9.95 11.15
CA GLN A 127 5.83 11.27 11.60
C GLN A 127 6.92 11.11 12.67
N VAL A 128 8.09 11.74 12.49
CA VAL A 128 9.17 11.78 13.49
C VAL A 128 9.36 13.21 13.94
N GLY A 129 9.22 13.44 15.25
CA GLY A 129 9.28 14.77 15.85
C GLY A 129 7.89 15.42 16.02
N HIS A 130 7.88 16.60 16.65
CA HIS A 130 6.67 17.37 16.91
C HIS A 130 6.45 18.45 15.86
N PHE A 131 5.51 18.21 14.95
CA PHE A 131 5.03 19.24 14.03
C PHE A 131 3.82 19.93 14.65
N CYS A 132 4.03 21.14 15.17
CA CYS A 132 2.97 22.00 15.67
C CYS A 132 2.72 23.16 14.70
N VAL A 133 1.51 23.72 14.69
CA VAL A 133 1.15 24.87 13.83
C VAL A 133 2.08 26.09 14.07
N GLY A 134 2.67 26.21 15.26
CA GLY A 134 3.65 27.25 15.59
C GLY A 134 5.12 26.89 15.32
N CYS A 135 5.40 25.67 14.85
CA CYS A 135 6.76 25.13 14.71
C CYS A 135 7.39 25.41 13.33
N GLY A 136 6.68 26.09 12.42
CA GLY A 136 7.10 26.38 11.05
C GLY A 136 6.57 25.39 10.01
N GLU A 137 6.79 25.68 8.72
CA GLU A 137 6.45 24.74 7.63
C GLU A 137 7.38 23.51 7.69
N VAL A 138 6.79 22.32 7.69
CA VAL A 138 7.55 21.08 7.50
C VAL A 138 7.92 20.99 6.03
N SER A 139 9.16 21.32 5.70
CA SER A 139 9.67 21.14 4.34
C SER A 139 9.92 19.65 4.09
N TYR A 140 9.52 19.17 2.92
CA TYR A 140 9.68 17.79 2.49
C TYR A 140 10.25 17.74 1.06
N SER A 141 11.06 16.71 0.78
CA SER A 141 11.50 16.42 -0.59
C SER A 141 10.33 15.85 -1.40
N PRO A 142 10.17 16.18 -2.70
CA PRO A 142 9.18 15.53 -3.57
C PRO A 142 9.34 14.01 -3.64
N GLU A 143 10.53 13.50 -3.35
CA GLU A 143 10.83 12.06 -3.35
C GLU A 143 10.09 11.32 -2.24
N ILE A 144 9.76 11.98 -1.12
CA ILE A 144 9.07 11.28 -0.02
C ILE A 144 7.59 11.02 -0.32
N VAL A 145 7.00 11.71 -1.31
CA VAL A 145 5.60 11.49 -1.71
C VAL A 145 5.46 10.48 -2.85
N CYS A 146 6.47 10.38 -3.72
CA CYS A 146 6.50 9.49 -4.88
C CYS A 146 7.74 8.58 -4.79
N LEU A 147 7.52 7.34 -4.37
CA LEU A 147 8.54 6.35 -4.06
C LEU A 147 9.04 5.56 -5.29
N GLY A 148 8.38 5.75 -6.45
CA GLY A 148 8.81 5.16 -7.71
C GLY A 148 8.36 3.71 -7.91
N HIS A 149 7.28 3.30 -7.24
CA HIS A 149 6.66 2.00 -7.48
C HIS A 149 6.00 1.92 -8.87
N ASP A 150 5.83 0.71 -9.41
CA ASP A 150 5.14 0.50 -10.68
C ASP A 150 3.69 0.99 -10.61
N LEU A 151 2.97 0.73 -9.51
CA LEU A 151 1.64 1.29 -9.24
C LEU A 151 1.70 2.02 -7.91
N GLU A 152 1.29 3.29 -7.88
CA GLU A 152 1.45 4.13 -6.71
C GLU A 152 0.24 5.04 -6.46
N LEU A 153 -0.20 5.07 -5.20
CA LEU A 153 -1.09 6.11 -4.69
C LEU A 153 -0.22 7.22 -4.11
N VAL A 154 -0.25 8.40 -4.74
CA VAL A 154 0.47 9.59 -4.29
C VAL A 154 -0.53 10.53 -3.62
N ALA A 155 -0.17 11.01 -2.45
CA ALA A 155 -0.89 12.05 -1.75
C ALA A 155 0.06 13.21 -1.48
N PRO A 156 -0.46 14.42 -1.25
CA PRO A 156 0.27 15.42 -0.50
C PRO A 156 0.84 14.76 0.77
N PRO A 157 2.06 15.13 1.18
CA PRO A 157 2.65 14.51 2.35
C PRO A 157 1.74 14.77 3.55
N PRO A 158 1.67 13.80 4.46
CA PRO A 158 0.64 13.82 5.48
C PRO A 158 0.80 15.05 6.37
N GLY A 159 -0.14 15.98 6.25
CA GLY A 159 -0.40 16.91 7.34
C GLY A 159 -1.14 16.18 8.47
N VAL A 160 -1.40 16.90 9.56
CA VAL A 160 -2.40 16.46 10.55
C VAL A 160 -3.77 16.56 9.88
N TYR A 161 -4.15 15.52 9.13
CA TYR A 161 -5.47 15.40 8.51
C TYR A 161 -6.55 15.41 9.60
N ARG A 162 -7.58 16.22 9.37
CA ARG A 162 -8.74 16.33 10.24
C ARG A 162 -9.98 15.75 9.60
N VAL A 163 -10.95 15.41 10.43
CA VAL A 163 -12.28 15.07 9.99
C VAL A 163 -12.87 16.24 9.19
N GLY A 164 -13.32 15.94 7.97
CA GLY A 164 -13.85 16.92 7.02
C GLY A 164 -12.83 17.46 6.01
N ASP A 165 -11.53 17.18 6.19
CA ASP A 165 -10.53 17.57 5.20
C ASP A 165 -10.77 16.87 3.85
N GLU A 166 -10.45 17.58 2.76
CA GLU A 166 -10.42 17.00 1.42
C GLU A 166 -9.03 16.46 1.11
N LEU A 167 -8.94 15.16 0.85
CA LEU A 167 -7.75 14.48 0.40
C LEU A 167 -7.83 14.25 -1.11
N VAL A 168 -6.87 14.79 -1.85
CA VAL A 168 -6.70 14.51 -3.27
C VAL A 168 -5.56 13.50 -3.43
N LEU A 169 -5.87 12.36 -4.04
CA LEU A 169 -4.92 11.31 -4.39
C LEU A 169 -4.66 11.35 -5.89
N GLU A 170 -3.42 11.09 -6.30
CA GLU A 170 -3.04 10.81 -7.68
C GLU A 170 -2.63 9.34 -7.80
N VAL A 171 -3.27 8.60 -8.72
CA VAL A 171 -2.86 7.25 -9.06
C VAL A 171 -1.86 7.32 -10.20
N ARG A 172 -0.71 6.68 -10.02
CA ARG A 172 0.33 6.58 -11.04
C ARG A 172 0.63 5.15 -11.42
N TYR A 173 0.83 4.92 -12.71
CA TYR A 173 1.42 3.70 -13.23
C TYR A 173 2.74 4.03 -13.94
N LYS A 174 3.84 3.42 -13.53
CA LYS A 174 5.21 3.67 -14.01
C LYS A 174 5.57 5.16 -14.04
N GLY A 175 5.20 5.87 -12.97
CA GLY A 175 5.43 7.30 -12.79
C GLY A 175 4.51 8.23 -13.60
N GLN A 176 3.63 7.70 -14.45
CA GLN A 176 2.65 8.48 -15.23
C GLN A 176 1.28 8.46 -14.55
N PRO A 177 0.49 9.54 -14.60
CA PRO A 177 -0.89 9.53 -14.12
C PRO A 177 -1.72 8.42 -14.78
N LEU A 178 -2.62 7.78 -14.03
CA LEU A 178 -3.49 6.70 -14.49
C LEU A 178 -4.97 7.13 -14.44
N PRO A 179 -5.53 7.62 -15.57
CA PRO A 179 -6.95 7.98 -15.66
C PRO A 179 -7.90 6.79 -15.56
N GLY A 180 -9.11 7.03 -15.04
CA GLY A 180 -10.16 6.01 -14.94
C GLY A 180 -9.89 4.86 -13.97
N ALA A 181 -8.79 4.92 -13.21
CA ALA A 181 -8.44 3.94 -12.20
C ALA A 181 -9.45 3.94 -11.07
N GLU A 182 -9.88 2.76 -10.66
CA GLU A 182 -10.71 2.58 -9.47
C GLU A 182 -9.86 2.77 -8.21
N VAL A 183 -10.36 3.58 -7.29
CA VAL A 183 -9.76 3.82 -5.98
C VAL A 183 -10.82 3.58 -4.92
N LYS A 184 -10.54 2.62 -4.05
CA LYS A 184 -11.40 2.23 -2.94
C LYS A 184 -10.85 2.79 -1.65
N ALA A 185 -11.73 3.07 -0.70
CA ALA A 185 -11.33 3.54 0.62
C ALA A 185 -12.22 2.98 1.73
N THR A 186 -11.63 2.82 2.90
CA THR A 186 -12.30 2.47 4.16
C THR A 186 -11.60 3.15 5.34
N TRP A 187 -12.24 3.20 6.49
CA TRP A 187 -11.69 3.79 7.72
C TRP A 187 -11.88 2.87 8.93
N SER A 188 -11.11 3.14 9.99
CA SER A 188 -11.08 2.38 11.26
C SER A 188 -10.84 0.87 11.10
N LEU A 189 -10.32 0.44 9.94
CA LEU A 189 -9.99 -0.95 9.63
C LEU A 189 -11.19 -1.93 9.73
N GLY A 190 -12.39 -1.42 9.41
CA GLY A 190 -13.55 -2.21 8.97
C GLY A 190 -14.47 -2.78 10.05
N GLU A 191 -15.47 -2.01 10.48
CA GLU A 191 -16.71 -2.57 11.04
C GLU A 191 -17.59 -3.21 9.93
N GLU A 192 -17.43 -2.78 8.66
CA GLU A 192 -18.14 -3.30 7.49
C GLU A 192 -17.36 -4.43 6.76
N GLU A 193 -18.06 -5.25 5.97
CA GLU A 193 -17.50 -6.43 5.29
C GLU A 193 -16.65 -6.14 4.05
N ASP A 194 -16.77 -4.95 3.43
CA ASP A 194 -16.13 -4.58 2.16
C ASP A 194 -15.73 -3.08 2.18
N TRP A 195 -15.16 -2.59 1.08
CA TRP A 195 -14.79 -1.20 0.88
C TRP A 195 -16.00 -0.26 0.97
N ALA A 196 -15.95 0.71 1.89
CA ALA A 196 -17.04 1.66 2.12
C ALA A 196 -17.20 2.69 1.00
N LEU A 197 -16.09 3.07 0.35
CA LEU A 197 -16.09 4.07 -0.72
C LEU A 197 -15.39 3.53 -1.97
N ASP A 198 -15.91 3.92 -3.12
CA ASP A 198 -15.36 3.63 -4.45
C ASP A 198 -15.52 4.86 -5.36
N ARG A 199 -14.42 5.29 -5.98
CA ARG A 199 -14.35 6.43 -6.90
C ARG A 199 -13.38 6.12 -8.04
N LYS A 200 -13.50 6.86 -9.13
CA LYS A 200 -12.56 6.78 -10.26
C LYS A 200 -11.71 8.03 -10.40
N THR A 201 -10.49 7.86 -10.88
CA THR A 201 -9.62 8.99 -11.23
C THR A 201 -10.09 9.73 -12.47
N ASP A 202 -9.83 11.03 -12.50
CA ASP A 202 -10.04 11.90 -13.66
C ASP A 202 -8.93 11.75 -14.73
N ASP A 203 -8.98 12.58 -15.77
CA ASP A 203 -8.00 12.60 -16.87
C ASP A 203 -6.57 12.95 -16.42
N ALA A 204 -6.43 13.57 -15.24
CA ALA A 204 -5.13 13.85 -14.63
C ALA A 204 -4.69 12.74 -13.65
N GLY A 205 -5.40 11.61 -13.61
CA GLY A 205 -5.13 10.50 -12.70
C GLY A 205 -5.47 10.82 -11.24
N ARG A 206 -6.31 11.82 -10.98
CA ARG A 206 -6.62 12.29 -9.62
C ARG A 206 -8.01 11.92 -9.16
N VAL A 207 -8.15 11.68 -7.86
CA VAL A 207 -9.42 11.38 -7.20
C VAL A 207 -9.50 12.08 -5.86
N LYS A 208 -10.69 12.55 -5.49
CA LYS A 208 -10.92 13.28 -4.24
C LYS A 208 -11.78 12.47 -3.26
N PHE A 209 -11.35 12.44 -2.02
CA PHE A 209 -12.09 11.89 -0.87
C PHE A 209 -12.26 12.95 0.22
N THR A 210 -13.41 12.93 0.89
CA THR A 210 -13.61 13.67 2.14
C THR A 210 -13.32 12.72 3.29
N LEU A 211 -12.40 13.08 4.18
CA LEU A 211 -12.06 12.29 5.36
C LEU A 211 -13.15 12.46 6.43
N ALA A 212 -14.31 11.83 6.22
CA ALA A 212 -15.51 12.03 7.03
C ALA A 212 -15.47 11.37 8.43
N HIS A 213 -14.44 10.57 8.71
CA HIS A 213 -14.34 9.77 9.93
C HIS A 213 -12.94 9.87 10.53
N PRO A 214 -12.83 9.86 11.88
CA PRO A 214 -11.54 9.83 12.55
C PRO A 214 -10.90 8.44 12.45
N GLY A 215 -9.62 8.35 12.81
CA GLY A 215 -8.88 7.09 12.91
C GLY A 215 -8.02 6.80 11.68
N HIS A 216 -7.83 5.51 11.39
CA HIS A 216 -7.01 5.06 10.27
C HIS A 216 -7.83 5.09 8.99
N TRP A 217 -7.23 5.55 7.90
CA TRP A 217 -7.79 5.44 6.56
C TRP A 217 -6.91 4.52 5.73
N LEU A 218 -7.54 3.67 4.93
CA LEU A 218 -6.89 2.79 3.98
C LEU A 218 -7.46 3.05 2.58
N PHE A 219 -6.58 3.31 1.64
CA PHE A 219 -6.89 3.47 0.23
C PHE A 219 -6.28 2.32 -0.57
N TYR A 220 -6.97 1.89 -1.61
CA TYR A 220 -6.59 0.76 -2.44
C TYR A 220 -6.87 1.03 -3.91
N THR A 221 -5.97 0.60 -4.77
CA THR A 221 -6.16 0.57 -6.21
C THR A 221 -5.53 -0.68 -6.81
N ARG A 222 -6.06 -1.14 -7.94
CA ARG A 222 -5.57 -2.31 -8.67
C ARG A 222 -5.57 -2.02 -10.16
N TYR A 223 -4.50 -2.46 -10.83
CA TYR A 223 -4.33 -2.29 -12.27
C TYR A 223 -3.78 -3.58 -12.88
N ALA A 224 -4.39 -4.03 -13.98
CA ALA A 224 -3.91 -5.17 -14.75
C ALA A 224 -3.32 -4.68 -16.07
N GLU A 225 -2.07 -5.02 -16.33
CA GLU A 225 -1.39 -4.74 -17.58
C GLU A 225 -1.40 -6.02 -18.44
N GLU A 226 -2.37 -6.06 -19.35
CA GLU A 226 -2.65 -7.19 -20.23
C GLU A 226 -1.54 -7.41 -21.27
N THR A 227 -0.72 -6.38 -21.57
CA THR A 227 0.36 -6.50 -22.57
C THR A 227 1.66 -7.09 -22.01
N LEU A 228 1.81 -7.19 -20.69
CA LEU A 228 3.03 -7.69 -20.04
C LEU A 228 3.01 -9.19 -19.77
N GLY A 229 2.21 -9.96 -20.51
CA GLY A 229 2.29 -11.41 -20.50
C GLY A 229 3.68 -11.92 -20.88
N LYS A 230 4.09 -13.03 -20.28
CA LYS A 230 5.31 -13.75 -20.63
C LYS A 230 4.95 -15.15 -21.08
N GLU A 231 5.33 -15.46 -22.32
CA GLU A 231 4.99 -16.72 -22.97
C GLU A 231 5.34 -17.92 -22.07
N SER A 232 4.37 -18.84 -21.94
CA SER A 232 4.48 -20.02 -21.09
C SER A 232 4.67 -19.75 -19.59
N GLU A 233 4.62 -18.50 -19.12
CA GLU A 233 4.72 -18.17 -17.70
C GLU A 233 3.43 -17.56 -17.14
N TYR A 234 2.94 -16.47 -17.72
CA TYR A 234 1.71 -15.80 -17.29
C TYR A 234 1.15 -14.93 -18.42
N ASP A 235 -0.14 -14.68 -18.40
CA ASP A 235 -0.84 -13.96 -19.46
C ASP A 235 -0.78 -12.45 -19.26
N LYS A 236 -0.63 -11.99 -18.01
CA LYS A 236 -0.60 -10.56 -17.64
C LYS A 236 0.09 -10.29 -16.32
N ARG A 237 0.36 -9.01 -16.05
CA ARG A 237 0.77 -8.55 -14.72
C ARG A 237 -0.35 -7.79 -14.03
N VAL A 238 -0.51 -8.05 -12.75
CA VAL A 238 -1.52 -7.41 -11.90
C VAL A 238 -0.81 -6.75 -10.74
N TYR A 239 -0.99 -5.43 -10.64
CA TYR A 239 -0.44 -4.60 -9.60
C TYR A 239 -1.56 -4.16 -8.66
N SER A 240 -1.30 -4.13 -7.36
CA SER A 240 -2.15 -3.44 -6.39
C SER A 240 -1.33 -2.53 -5.51
N ALA A 241 -1.88 -1.38 -5.13
CA ALA A 241 -1.22 -0.43 -4.24
C ALA A 241 -2.17 -0.04 -3.11
N THR A 242 -1.66 -0.01 -1.89
CA THR A 242 -2.34 0.59 -0.75
C THR A 242 -1.59 1.80 -0.22
N LEU A 243 -2.36 2.76 0.27
CA LEU A 243 -1.86 3.90 1.04
C LEU A 243 -2.67 4.01 2.30
N SER A 244 -2.01 4.07 3.45
CA SER A 244 -2.67 4.28 4.73
C SER A 244 -2.26 5.59 5.37
N PHE A 245 -3.23 6.24 6.02
CA PHE A 245 -2.99 7.33 6.95
C PHE A 245 -3.46 6.92 8.33
N CYS A 246 -2.62 7.16 9.33
CA CYS A 246 -2.99 6.92 10.70
C CYS A 246 -3.45 8.23 11.35
N TRP A 247 -4.47 8.14 12.21
CA TRP A 247 -4.86 9.19 13.14
C TRP A 247 -5.45 10.47 12.51
N VAL A 248 -6.39 10.33 11.58
CA VAL A 248 -7.29 11.45 11.21
C VAL A 248 -8.07 11.88 12.46
N ARG A 249 -8.04 13.18 12.79
CA ARG A 249 -8.57 13.72 14.07
C ARG A 249 -9.84 14.52 13.93
#